data_AF-Q9AIJ9-F1
#
_entry.id   AF-Q9AIJ9-F1
#
_cell.length_a   1.000
_cell.length_b   1.000
_cell.length_c   1.000
_cell.angle_alpha   90.00
_cell.angle_beta   90.00
_cell.angle_gamma   90.00
#
_symmetry.space_group_name_H-M   'P 1'
#
loop_
_entity.id
_entity.type
_entity.pdbx_description
1 polymer ?
#
loop_
_entity_poly.entity_id
_entity_poly.type
_entity_poly.pdbx_seq_one_letter_code
_entity_poly.pdbx_strand_id
1 'polypeptide(L)'
;QALPVGNPAEPSLLIDGTMWEGASGDPCDPCATWCDAISIRAGYYGDYVFDRVLKVDVNKTFSGMAATPTQATGNASNTNQPEANGRPNIAYGRHMQDAEWFSNAAFLALNIWDRFDIFCTLGASNGYFKSSSAAFNLVGLIGFSATSSTSTELPMQLPNVGITQGVVEFYTDTSFSWSVGARGALWECGCATLGAEFQYAQSNPKIEVLNVTSSPAQFVIHKPRGYKGASSNFPLPITAGTTEATDTKSATIKYHEWQVGLALSYRLNMLVPYIGVNWSRATFDADTIRIAQPKLKSEILNITTWNPSLLGSTTTLPNNGGKDVLSDVLQIASIQINKMKSRKACGVAVGATLIDADKWSITGEARLINERAAHMNAQFRF
;
A
#
# COMPACT_ATOMS: atom_id res chain seq x y z
N GLN A 1 3.95 5.28 0.89
CA GLN A 1 4.94 6.17 1.50
C GLN A 1 5.24 7.27 0.54
N ALA A 2 4.81 8.46 0.91
CA ALA A 2 5.12 9.70 0.25
C ALA A 2 6.59 9.69 -0.10
N LEU A 3 6.91 9.75 -1.40
CA LEU A 3 8.29 10.00 -1.78
C LEU A 3 8.67 11.40 -1.23
N PRO A 4 9.93 11.83 -1.30
CA PRO A 4 10.41 13.11 -0.78
C PRO A 4 9.49 14.36 -0.72
N VAL A 5 9.10 14.80 0.49
CA VAL A 5 9.08 16.24 0.77
C VAL A 5 10.50 16.59 1.20
N GLY A 6 11.31 17.09 0.25
CA GLY A 6 12.53 17.78 0.64
C GLY A 6 12.14 19.09 1.33
N ASN A 7 13.01 19.74 2.09
CA ASN A 7 12.67 21.08 2.58
C ASN A 7 12.25 21.95 1.36
N PRO A 8 10.98 22.39 1.26
CA PRO A 8 10.52 23.20 0.13
C PRO A 8 11.24 24.54 0.09
N ALA A 9 11.71 24.95 1.27
CA ALA A 9 12.48 26.14 1.56
C ALA A 9 13.94 25.80 1.91
N GLU A 10 14.49 24.73 1.32
CA GLU A 10 15.92 24.69 1.00
C GLU A 10 16.08 25.52 -0.28
N PRO A 11 16.31 26.84 -0.20
CA PRO A 11 16.85 27.53 -1.35
C PRO A 11 18.16 26.81 -1.68
N SER A 12 18.30 26.38 -2.94
CA SER A 12 19.61 26.43 -3.55
C SER A 12 20.11 27.85 -3.32
N LEU A 13 21.04 28.03 -2.40
CA LEU A 13 21.99 29.10 -2.59
C LEU A 13 23.06 28.51 -3.48
N LEU A 14 22.85 28.63 -4.78
CA LEU A 14 23.98 29.00 -5.59
C LEU A 14 23.60 30.35 -6.14
N ILE A 15 23.77 31.38 -5.31
CA ILE A 15 23.74 32.77 -5.78
C ILE A 15 24.72 32.94 -6.97
N ASP A 16 25.68 32.02 -7.14
CA ASP A 16 26.50 31.89 -8.33
C ASP A 16 26.64 30.40 -8.72
N GLY A 17 26.00 29.95 -9.80
CA GLY A 17 26.11 28.58 -10.31
C GLY A 17 27.50 28.25 -10.89
N THR A 18 27.77 26.97 -11.04
CA THR A 18 29.08 26.44 -11.47
C THR A 18 29.33 26.54 -12.99
N MET A 19 28.34 26.94 -13.79
CA MET A 19 28.47 27.16 -15.23
C MET A 19 28.04 28.58 -15.59
N TRP A 20 29.01 29.50 -15.56
CA TRP A 20 28.93 30.85 -16.12
C TRP A 20 29.47 30.84 -17.55
N GLU A 21 28.63 31.09 -18.56
CA GLU A 21 29.09 31.39 -19.92
C GLU A 21 28.68 32.82 -20.30
N GLY A 22 29.55 33.79 -19.96
CA GLY A 22 29.68 35.13 -20.58
C GLY A 22 28.45 36.05 -20.47
N ALA A 23 28.49 37.18 -19.79
CA ALA A 23 29.42 38.29 -19.97
C ALA A 23 29.27 39.28 -18.82
N SER A 24 30.32 40.07 -18.56
CA SER A 24 30.34 41.13 -17.55
C SER A 24 29.19 42.14 -17.72
N GLY A 25 28.22 42.16 -16.80
CA GLY A 25 27.12 43.13 -16.81
C GLY A 25 26.31 43.17 -15.51
N ASP A 26 26.51 44.25 -14.76
CA ASP A 26 25.64 44.92 -13.77
C ASP A 26 24.69 44.08 -12.85
N PRO A 27 24.93 44.05 -11.52
CA PRO A 27 24.06 43.39 -10.54
C PRO A 27 22.67 44.05 -10.33
N CYS A 28 22.28 45.04 -11.15
CA CYS A 28 21.02 45.77 -11.02
C CYS A 28 20.14 45.80 -12.29
N ASP A 29 20.38 44.95 -13.29
CA ASP A 29 19.49 44.87 -14.47
C ASP A 29 18.27 43.95 -14.23
N PRO A 30 17.03 44.48 -14.19
CA PRO A 30 15.81 43.68 -14.06
C PRO A 30 15.52 42.81 -15.30
N CYS A 31 16.29 42.93 -16.38
CA CYS A 31 16.21 42.07 -17.56
C CYS A 31 17.05 40.77 -17.45
N ALA A 32 17.80 40.55 -16.36
CA ALA A 32 18.57 39.32 -16.11
C ALA A 32 17.79 38.26 -15.28
N THR A 33 16.46 38.30 -15.24
CA THR A 33 15.62 37.40 -14.43
C THR A 33 15.50 35.95 -14.94
N TRP A 34 16.25 35.58 -15.99
CA TRP A 34 16.13 34.31 -16.71
C TRP A 34 17.47 33.71 -17.14
N CYS A 35 18.58 34.38 -16.87
CA CYS A 35 19.93 33.87 -17.05
C CYS A 35 20.61 33.96 -15.68
N ASP A 36 20.89 32.80 -15.07
CA ASP A 36 22.19 32.43 -14.50
C ASP A 36 22.03 31.27 -13.50
N ALA A 37 23.04 30.40 -13.46
CA ALA A 37 23.19 29.19 -12.64
C ALA A 37 22.30 27.97 -13.00
N ILE A 38 22.90 26.99 -13.69
CA ILE A 38 22.44 25.58 -13.65
C ILE A 38 23.38 24.86 -12.69
N SER A 39 22.82 24.11 -11.74
CA SER A 39 23.60 23.23 -10.86
C SER A 39 22.97 21.86 -10.74
N ILE A 40 23.82 20.86 -10.51
CA ILE A 40 23.39 19.48 -10.31
C ILE A 40 23.71 19.08 -8.87
N ARG A 41 22.71 18.50 -8.20
CA ARG A 41 22.88 17.94 -6.86
C ARG A 41 22.53 16.47 -6.87
N ALA A 42 23.39 15.67 -6.26
CA ALA A 42 23.15 14.25 -6.09
C ALA A 42 23.24 13.88 -4.60
N GLY A 43 22.39 12.96 -4.17
CA GLY A 43 22.28 12.62 -2.77
C GLY A 43 21.62 11.30 -2.49
N TYR A 44 21.50 11.01 -1.21
CA TYR A 44 20.80 9.88 -0.65
C TYR A 44 19.52 10.36 0.03
N TYR A 45 18.46 9.59 -0.16
CA TYR A 45 17.14 9.85 0.40
C TYR A 45 16.62 8.62 1.12
N GLY A 46 16.35 8.74 2.42
CA GLY A 46 15.75 7.69 3.24
C GLY A 46 14.51 8.21 3.95
N ASP A 47 13.38 7.53 3.79
CA ASP A 47 12.14 7.91 4.48
C ASP A 47 11.44 6.67 5.07
N TYR A 48 10.79 6.90 6.20
CA TYR A 48 10.05 5.89 6.95
C TYR A 48 8.70 6.47 7.37
N VAL A 49 7.62 5.81 6.93
CA VAL A 49 6.26 6.14 7.37
C VAL A 49 5.75 5.09 8.34
N PHE A 50 5.46 5.51 9.56
CA PHE A 50 4.90 4.71 10.66
C PHE A 50 3.37 4.84 10.69
N ASP A 51 2.69 3.77 11.12
CA ASP A 51 1.26 3.76 11.50
C ASP A 51 0.33 4.54 10.55
N ARG A 52 0.46 4.35 9.22
CA ARG A 52 -0.39 5.08 8.28
C ARG A 52 -1.82 4.56 8.36
N VAL A 53 -2.75 5.42 8.77
CA VAL A 53 -4.18 5.07 8.79
C VAL A 53 -4.76 5.15 7.37
N LEU A 54 -5.11 4.00 6.82
CA LEU A 54 -5.70 3.88 5.48
C LEU A 54 -7.20 3.68 5.56
N LYS A 55 -7.94 4.27 4.61
CA LYS A 55 -9.36 3.97 4.37
C LYS A 55 -9.45 2.98 3.22
N VAL A 56 -10.27 1.94 3.42
CA VAL A 56 -10.57 0.97 2.36
C VAL A 56 -11.54 1.60 1.36
N ASP A 57 -11.17 1.55 0.07
CA ASP A 57 -11.92 2.10 -1.04
C ASP A 57 -12.59 0.97 -1.83
N VAL A 58 -13.83 0.68 -1.46
CA VAL A 58 -14.64 -0.40 -2.03
C VAL A 58 -16.08 0.06 -2.24
N ASN A 59 -16.80 -0.65 -3.10
CA ASN A 59 -18.24 -0.43 -3.30
C ASN A 59 -19.04 -0.82 -2.04
N LYS A 60 -20.20 -0.17 -1.85
CA LYS A 60 -21.13 -0.47 -0.74
C LYS A 60 -21.63 -1.90 -0.76
N THR A 61 -21.75 -2.48 -1.94
CA THR A 61 -22.18 -3.86 -2.15
C THR A 61 -21.00 -4.74 -2.58
N PHE A 62 -20.96 -5.95 -2.05
CA PHE A 62 -20.05 -7.03 -2.42
C PHE A 62 -20.85 -8.07 -3.20
N SER A 63 -20.47 -8.31 -4.45
CA SER A 63 -21.18 -9.20 -5.38
C SER A 63 -20.57 -10.59 -5.43
N GLY A 64 -21.37 -11.57 -5.90
CA GLY A 64 -20.91 -12.95 -6.10
C GLY A 64 -20.92 -13.81 -4.83
N MET A 65 -21.63 -13.41 -3.79
CA MET A 65 -21.84 -14.26 -2.60
C MET A 65 -23.22 -14.88 -2.62
N ALA A 66 -23.36 -16.07 -2.06
CA ALA A 66 -24.65 -16.64 -1.72
C ALA A 66 -25.28 -15.94 -0.50
N ALA A 67 -26.57 -16.21 -0.28
CA ALA A 67 -27.27 -15.86 0.94
C ALA A 67 -26.54 -16.40 2.19
N THR A 68 -26.64 -15.69 3.31
CA THR A 68 -26.09 -16.20 4.59
C THR A 68 -26.91 -17.41 5.00
N PRO A 69 -26.29 -18.49 5.53
CA PRO A 69 -27.05 -19.60 6.10
C PRO A 69 -28.01 -19.08 7.19
N THR A 70 -29.31 -19.33 7.01
CA THR A 70 -30.38 -18.93 7.96
C THR A 70 -31.07 -20.12 8.61
N GLN A 71 -30.74 -21.35 8.20
CA GLN A 71 -31.38 -22.55 8.74
C GLN A 71 -30.89 -22.86 10.15
N ALA A 72 -31.78 -23.37 11.00
CA ALA A 72 -31.50 -23.72 12.40
C ALA A 72 -30.39 -24.78 12.56
N THR A 73 -30.06 -25.51 11.50
CA THR A 73 -28.98 -26.50 11.43
C THR A 73 -27.63 -25.91 11.02
N GLY A 74 -27.55 -24.62 10.67
CA GLY A 74 -26.33 -23.98 10.16
C GLY A 74 -25.97 -24.35 8.70
N ASN A 75 -26.72 -25.26 8.08
CA ASN A 75 -26.47 -25.71 6.71
C ASN A 75 -27.13 -24.77 5.68
N ALA A 76 -26.39 -24.44 4.62
CA ALA A 76 -27.00 -23.87 3.43
C ALA A 76 -27.69 -25.00 2.67
N SER A 77 -28.93 -24.81 2.21
CA SER A 77 -29.57 -25.75 1.28
C SER A 77 -28.64 -25.92 0.08
N ASN A 78 -28.22 -27.16 -0.21
CA ASN A 78 -27.46 -27.46 -1.42
C ASN A 78 -28.38 -27.21 -2.62
N THR A 79 -28.29 -26.02 -3.20
CA THR A 79 -28.90 -25.71 -4.49
C THR A 79 -27.81 -25.88 -5.53
N ASN A 80 -28.04 -26.69 -6.57
CA ASN A 80 -27.08 -26.91 -7.67
C ASN A 80 -26.67 -25.60 -8.38
N GLN A 81 -27.39 -24.50 -8.15
CA GLN A 81 -27.09 -23.15 -8.63
C GLN A 81 -27.44 -22.13 -7.54
N PRO A 82 -26.55 -21.79 -6.59
CA PRO A 82 -26.83 -20.72 -5.65
C PRO A 82 -26.88 -19.38 -6.39
N GLU A 83 -27.95 -18.62 -6.18
CA GLU A 83 -28.06 -17.27 -6.73
C GLU A 83 -27.03 -16.33 -6.08
N ALA A 84 -26.40 -15.48 -6.90
CA ALA A 84 -25.50 -14.46 -6.39
C ALA A 84 -26.32 -13.28 -5.84
N ASN A 85 -26.24 -13.05 -4.54
CA ASN A 85 -26.90 -11.95 -3.87
C ASN A 85 -25.87 -10.83 -3.60
N GLY A 86 -26.24 -9.60 -3.96
CA GLY A 86 -25.48 -8.42 -3.56
C GLY A 86 -25.58 -8.22 -2.04
N ARG A 87 -24.45 -8.26 -1.33
CA ARG A 87 -24.41 -8.11 0.12
C ARG A 87 -23.81 -6.77 0.53
N PRO A 88 -24.13 -6.23 1.71
CA PRO A 88 -23.34 -5.15 2.29
C PRO A 88 -21.87 -5.55 2.35
N ASN A 89 -21.00 -4.72 1.78
CA ASN A 89 -19.57 -4.97 1.75
C ASN A 89 -18.99 -4.68 3.15
N ILE A 90 -18.42 -5.71 3.77
CA ILE A 90 -17.90 -5.66 5.14
C ILE A 90 -16.74 -4.66 5.26
N ALA A 91 -15.93 -4.53 4.20
CA ALA A 91 -14.82 -3.59 4.14
C ALA A 91 -15.26 -2.14 3.89
N TYR A 92 -16.52 -1.90 3.52
CA TYR A 92 -16.99 -0.54 3.27
C TYR A 92 -16.95 0.30 4.55
N GLY A 93 -16.28 1.46 4.48
CA GLY A 93 -16.12 2.36 5.62
C GLY A 93 -15.12 1.85 6.68
N ARG A 94 -14.42 0.74 6.44
CA ARG A 94 -13.37 0.26 7.33
C ARG A 94 -12.05 1.01 7.12
N HIS A 95 -11.22 0.97 8.16
CA HIS A 95 -9.90 1.55 8.18
C HIS A 95 -8.87 0.48 8.53
N MET A 96 -7.65 0.67 8.02
CA MET A 96 -6.47 -0.09 8.41
C MET A 96 -5.65 0.80 9.31
N GLN A 97 -5.31 0.27 10.47
CA GLN A 97 -4.70 1.04 11.55
C GLN A 97 -3.18 1.05 11.45
N ASP A 98 -2.62 0.02 10.82
CA ASP A 98 -1.19 -0.19 10.77
C ASP A 98 -0.78 -0.50 9.32
N ALA A 99 -0.06 0.45 8.74
CA ALA A 99 0.57 0.32 7.45
C ALA A 99 1.90 1.08 7.51
N GLU A 100 2.97 0.34 7.37
CA GLU A 100 4.33 0.85 7.32
C GLU A 100 4.85 0.76 5.89
N TRP A 101 5.67 1.74 5.53
CA TRP A 101 6.25 1.76 4.21
C TRP A 101 7.58 2.49 4.24
N PHE A 102 8.59 1.84 3.65
CA PHE A 102 9.99 2.23 3.69
C PHE A 102 10.52 2.41 2.27
N SER A 103 11.35 3.43 2.08
CA SER A 103 11.97 3.74 0.80
C SER A 103 13.37 4.25 1.03
N ASN A 104 14.26 3.76 0.19
CA ASN A 104 15.64 4.16 0.10
C ASN A 104 15.89 4.49 -1.38
N ALA A 105 16.32 5.73 -1.66
CA ALA A 105 16.53 6.19 -3.01
C ALA A 105 17.79 7.06 -3.13
N ALA A 106 18.39 7.02 -4.31
CA ALA A 106 19.29 8.08 -4.75
C ALA A 106 18.45 9.25 -5.27
N PHE A 107 18.93 10.45 -5.04
CA PHE A 107 18.32 11.72 -5.44
C PHE A 107 19.20 12.40 -6.47
N LEU A 108 18.58 12.95 -7.51
CA LEU A 108 19.20 13.84 -8.47
C LEU A 108 18.30 15.06 -8.66
N ALA A 109 18.87 16.25 -8.50
CA ALA A 109 18.19 17.50 -8.78
C ALA A 109 18.98 18.36 -9.75
N LEU A 110 18.24 19.03 -10.62
CA LEU A 110 18.71 20.06 -11.50
C LEU A 110 18.08 21.38 -11.05
N ASN A 111 18.93 22.32 -10.71
CA ASN A 111 18.54 23.68 -10.43
C ASN A 111 18.46 24.50 -11.72
N ILE A 112 17.42 25.32 -11.82
CA ILE A 112 17.16 26.24 -12.91
C ILE A 112 16.89 27.61 -12.28
N TRP A 113 17.62 28.63 -12.74
CA TRP A 113 17.41 30.03 -12.38
C TRP A 113 17.55 30.34 -10.88
N ASP A 114 18.40 29.59 -10.17
CA ASP A 114 18.70 29.73 -8.72
C ASP A 114 17.48 29.62 -7.77
N ARG A 115 16.27 29.40 -8.29
CA ARG A 115 15.02 29.45 -7.51
C ARG A 115 14.09 28.28 -7.74
N PHE A 116 14.39 27.45 -8.73
CA PHE A 116 13.55 26.33 -9.11
C PHE A 116 14.41 25.08 -9.26
N ASP A 117 13.98 23.99 -8.63
CA ASP A 117 14.60 22.68 -8.80
C ASP A 117 13.60 21.73 -9.42
N ILE A 118 14.04 21.01 -10.45
CA ILE A 118 13.39 19.76 -10.87
C ILE A 118 14.23 18.62 -10.32
N PHE A 119 13.58 17.64 -9.71
CA PHE A 119 14.26 16.50 -9.14
C PHE A 119 13.58 15.19 -9.47
N CYS A 120 14.39 14.14 -9.46
CA CYS A 120 13.92 12.77 -9.49
C CYS A 120 14.62 11.96 -8.41
N THR A 121 13.93 10.92 -7.94
CA THR A 121 14.56 9.92 -7.09
C THR A 121 14.39 8.56 -7.69
N LEU A 122 15.43 7.74 -7.65
CA LEU A 122 15.42 6.35 -8.08
C LEU A 122 15.87 5.49 -6.93
N GLY A 123 15.08 4.48 -6.58
CA GLY A 123 15.33 3.73 -5.38
C GLY A 123 14.58 2.42 -5.32
N ALA A 124 14.40 1.96 -4.09
CA ALA A 124 13.63 0.80 -3.77
C ALA A 124 12.67 1.08 -2.62
N SER A 125 11.51 0.42 -2.64
CA SER A 125 10.51 0.51 -1.58
C SER A 125 9.93 -0.85 -1.23
N ASN A 126 9.59 -1.03 0.04
CA ASN A 126 8.80 -2.14 0.55
C ASN A 126 7.78 -1.63 1.59
N GLY A 127 6.86 -2.50 1.98
CA GLY A 127 5.82 -2.16 2.95
C GLY A 127 5.33 -3.34 3.75
N TYR A 128 4.71 -3.01 4.88
CA TYR A 128 4.04 -3.91 5.79
C TYR A 128 2.63 -3.38 6.05
N PHE A 129 1.65 -4.27 6.08
CA PHE A 129 0.26 -3.89 6.30
C PHE A 129 -0.38 -4.87 7.27
N LYS A 130 -1.12 -4.35 8.24
CA LYS A 130 -1.84 -5.12 9.23
C LYS A 130 -3.21 -4.51 9.49
N SER A 131 -4.23 -5.37 9.45
CA SER A 131 -5.60 -4.95 9.81
C SER A 131 -6.47 -6.15 10.16
N SER A 132 -7.69 -5.86 10.65
CA SER A 132 -8.74 -6.86 10.75
C SER A 132 -9.09 -7.44 9.38
N SER A 133 -9.44 -8.73 9.35
CA SER A 133 -9.92 -9.42 8.15
C SER A 133 -11.13 -8.75 7.49
N ALA A 134 -11.90 -7.96 8.25
CA ALA A 134 -13.00 -7.14 7.75
C ALA A 134 -12.54 -6.08 6.73
N ALA A 135 -11.31 -5.57 6.80
CA ALA A 135 -10.78 -4.61 5.83
C ALA A 135 -10.39 -5.26 4.48
N PHE A 136 -10.20 -6.58 4.48
CA PHE A 136 -9.71 -7.38 3.35
C PHE A 136 -10.76 -8.29 2.72
N ASN A 137 -12.03 -8.18 3.12
CA ASN A 137 -13.10 -9.04 2.60
C ASN A 137 -12.70 -10.53 2.57
N LEU A 138 -12.29 -11.06 3.73
CA LEU A 138 -12.10 -12.49 3.90
C LEU A 138 -13.48 -13.18 3.85
N VAL A 139 -13.70 -14.05 2.88
CA VAL A 139 -14.98 -14.73 2.67
C VAL A 139 -14.79 -16.25 2.62
N GLY A 140 -15.85 -16.95 3.02
CA GLY A 140 -15.86 -18.38 3.29
C GLY A 140 -17.11 -19.08 2.74
N LEU A 141 -16.99 -20.36 2.41
CA LEU A 141 -18.12 -21.29 2.24
C LEU A 141 -18.20 -22.24 3.43
N ILE A 142 -19.30 -22.17 4.20
CA ILE A 142 -19.57 -23.00 5.39
C ILE A 142 -20.89 -23.75 5.20
N GLY A 143 -21.01 -24.96 5.76
CA GLY A 143 -22.28 -25.70 5.82
C GLY A 143 -22.71 -26.26 4.47
N PHE A 144 -21.75 -26.53 3.57
CA PHE A 144 -22.02 -27.17 2.28
C PHE A 144 -22.09 -28.68 2.46
N SER A 145 -23.24 -29.26 2.12
CA SER A 145 -23.48 -30.69 2.31
C SER A 145 -23.10 -31.52 1.09
N ALA A 146 -22.23 -32.51 1.27
CA ALA A 146 -21.90 -33.45 0.21
C ALA A 146 -21.64 -34.87 0.71
N THR A 147 -21.99 -35.85 -0.13
CA THR A 147 -21.76 -37.28 0.11
C THR A 147 -20.32 -37.73 -0.17
N SER A 148 -19.47 -36.84 -0.70
CA SER A 148 -18.07 -37.09 -1.07
C SER A 148 -17.23 -35.82 -0.96
N SER A 149 -15.95 -35.95 -0.60
CA SER A 149 -14.96 -34.86 -0.63
C SER A 149 -14.61 -34.39 -2.05
N THR A 150 -14.99 -35.15 -3.07
CA THR A 150 -14.81 -34.85 -4.51
C THR A 150 -16.11 -34.44 -5.20
N SER A 151 -17.04 -33.84 -4.47
CA SER A 151 -18.35 -33.40 -4.98
C SER A 151 -18.25 -32.56 -6.27
N THR A 152 -19.00 -32.95 -7.30
CA THR A 152 -19.13 -32.21 -8.57
C THR A 152 -19.88 -30.89 -8.41
N GLU A 153 -20.60 -30.70 -7.31
CA GLU A 153 -21.38 -29.50 -7.02
C GLU A 153 -20.55 -28.42 -6.32
N LEU A 154 -19.45 -28.77 -5.63
CA LEU A 154 -18.59 -27.83 -4.91
C LEU A 154 -18.06 -26.68 -5.81
N PRO A 155 -17.64 -26.91 -7.08
CA PRO A 155 -17.22 -25.85 -7.98
C PRO A 155 -18.28 -24.80 -8.30
N MET A 156 -19.56 -25.12 -8.08
CA MET A 156 -20.70 -24.25 -8.38
C MET A 156 -21.10 -23.42 -7.16
N GLN A 157 -20.52 -23.68 -5.99
CA GLN A 157 -20.92 -23.06 -4.74
C GLN A 157 -20.25 -21.70 -4.54
N LEU A 158 -21.08 -20.71 -4.18
CA LEU A 158 -20.63 -19.37 -3.86
C LEU A 158 -20.31 -19.23 -2.37
N PRO A 159 -19.30 -18.43 -1.99
CA PRO A 159 -19.06 -18.13 -0.58
C PRO A 159 -20.29 -17.49 0.05
N ASN A 160 -20.62 -17.90 1.28
CA ASN A 160 -21.86 -17.55 1.98
C ASN A 160 -21.63 -16.85 3.32
N VAL A 161 -20.39 -16.75 3.79
CA VAL A 161 -20.01 -16.07 5.04
C VAL A 161 -18.87 -15.10 4.80
N GLY A 162 -18.92 -13.94 5.44
CA GLY A 162 -17.78 -13.04 5.55
C GLY A 162 -17.14 -13.17 6.92
N ILE A 163 -15.84 -13.41 6.97
CA ILE A 163 -15.08 -13.68 8.19
C ILE A 163 -14.48 -12.37 8.70
N THR A 164 -15.07 -11.82 9.77
CA THR A 164 -14.69 -10.51 10.33
C THR A 164 -13.84 -10.61 11.60
N GLN A 165 -13.82 -11.78 12.23
CA GLN A 165 -13.06 -12.08 13.45
C GLN A 165 -11.70 -12.66 13.08
N GLY A 166 -10.79 -11.79 12.65
CA GLY A 166 -9.43 -12.16 12.31
C GLY A 166 -8.53 -10.97 12.06
N VAL A 167 -7.25 -11.28 11.92
CA VAL A 167 -6.16 -10.38 11.57
C VAL A 167 -5.54 -10.89 10.27
N VAL A 168 -5.26 -9.95 9.39
CA VAL A 168 -4.55 -10.19 8.14
C VAL A 168 -3.34 -9.28 8.12
N GLU A 169 -2.20 -9.87 7.80
CA GLU A 169 -0.92 -9.18 7.72
C GLU A 169 -0.23 -9.56 6.42
N PHE A 170 0.40 -8.59 5.74
CA PHE A 170 1.22 -8.93 4.60
C PHE A 170 2.44 -8.02 4.48
N TYR A 171 3.52 -8.62 3.97
CA TYR A 171 4.78 -7.97 3.69
C TYR A 171 4.99 -7.95 2.19
N THR A 172 5.48 -6.83 1.66
CA THR A 172 5.86 -6.72 0.26
C THR A 172 7.35 -6.91 0.08
N ASP A 173 7.75 -7.40 -1.09
CA ASP A 173 9.14 -7.41 -1.50
C ASP A 173 9.69 -5.99 -1.67
N THR A 174 11.02 -5.90 -1.71
CA THR A 174 11.73 -4.69 -2.10
C THR A 174 11.67 -4.57 -3.62
N SER A 175 10.99 -3.54 -4.10
CA SER A 175 10.85 -3.27 -5.54
C SER A 175 11.32 -1.87 -5.89
N PHE A 176 11.68 -1.69 -7.15
CA PHE A 176 12.05 -0.38 -7.69
C PHE A 176 10.95 0.67 -7.44
N SER A 177 11.38 1.83 -6.95
CA SER A 177 10.56 3.01 -6.74
C SER A 177 11.17 4.21 -7.46
N TRP A 178 10.30 5.09 -7.93
CA TRP A 178 10.75 6.34 -8.56
C TRP A 178 9.83 7.49 -8.21
N SER A 179 10.42 8.68 -8.15
CA SER A 179 9.70 9.94 -7.97
C SER A 179 10.15 10.97 -8.98
N VAL A 180 9.27 11.91 -9.26
CA VAL A 180 9.59 13.18 -9.92
C VAL A 180 8.92 14.30 -9.16
N GLY A 181 9.60 15.41 -9.03
CA GLY A 181 9.07 16.57 -8.35
C GLY A 181 9.72 17.86 -8.81
N ALA A 182 9.12 18.95 -8.35
CA ALA A 182 9.63 20.27 -8.51
C ALA A 182 9.49 21.03 -7.19
N ARG A 183 10.44 21.90 -6.88
CA ARG A 183 10.36 22.82 -5.75
C ARG A 183 10.87 24.18 -6.16
N GLY A 184 10.40 25.22 -5.49
CA GLY A 184 10.92 26.56 -5.74
C GLY A 184 10.60 27.57 -4.66
N ALA A 185 11.40 28.64 -4.65
CA ALA A 185 11.23 29.77 -3.75
C ALA A 185 10.11 30.69 -4.27
N LEU A 186 9.09 30.90 -3.45
CA LEU A 186 7.98 31.81 -3.75
C LEU A 186 8.27 33.24 -3.28
N TRP A 187 8.99 33.37 -2.16
CA TRP A 187 9.31 34.66 -1.57
C TRP A 187 10.56 34.56 -0.71
N GLU A 188 11.36 35.63 -0.72
CA GLU A 188 12.55 35.77 0.11
C GLU A 188 12.60 37.18 0.69
N CYS A 189 12.93 37.27 1.98
CA CYS A 189 13.24 38.54 2.63
C CYS A 189 14.30 38.33 3.70
N GLY A 190 15.49 38.90 3.47
CA GLY A 190 16.63 38.73 4.36
C GLY A 190 17.01 37.26 4.48
N CYS A 191 16.92 36.71 5.71
CA CYS A 191 17.25 35.32 6.00
C CYS A 191 16.05 34.36 5.94
N ALA A 192 14.85 34.86 5.61
CA ALA A 192 13.62 34.07 5.53
C ALA A 192 13.27 33.72 4.08
N THR A 193 12.92 32.45 3.84
CA THR A 193 12.50 31.94 2.53
C THR A 193 11.19 31.18 2.67
N LEU A 194 10.21 31.54 1.84
CA LEU A 194 8.98 30.77 1.65
C LEU A 194 9.14 29.94 0.37
N GLY A 195 9.05 28.63 0.50
CA GLY A 195 9.16 27.70 -0.61
C GLY A 195 7.92 26.84 -0.78
N ALA A 196 7.72 26.35 -1.99
CA ALA A 196 6.70 25.36 -2.31
C ALA A 196 7.31 24.18 -3.06
N GLU A 197 6.67 23.03 -2.92
CA GLU A 197 7.07 21.82 -3.62
C GLU A 197 5.88 21.02 -4.10
N PHE A 198 6.16 20.18 -5.08
CA PHE A 198 5.24 19.23 -5.66
C PHE A 198 5.99 17.96 -6.03
N GLN A 199 5.41 16.81 -5.75
CA GLN A 199 6.03 15.54 -6.08
C GLN A 199 5.00 14.47 -6.39
N TYR A 200 5.35 13.62 -7.35
CA TYR A 200 4.67 12.38 -7.64
C TYR A 200 5.56 11.17 -7.37
N ALA A 201 4.92 10.12 -6.87
CA ALA A 201 5.56 8.92 -6.40
C ALA A 201 4.93 7.66 -6.95
N GLN A 202 5.75 6.70 -7.34
CA GLN A 202 5.25 5.39 -7.74
C GLN A 202 6.21 4.23 -7.42
N SER A 203 5.61 3.11 -7.03
CA SER A 203 6.28 1.80 -7.02
C SER A 203 5.26 0.65 -7.11
N ASN A 204 5.73 -0.55 -7.43
CA ASN A 204 4.87 -1.72 -7.65
C ASN A 204 5.42 -2.98 -6.95
N PRO A 205 5.59 -2.98 -5.62
CA PRO A 205 6.09 -4.16 -4.93
C PRO A 205 5.08 -5.31 -4.97
N LYS A 206 5.61 -6.53 -5.08
CA LYS A 206 4.84 -7.76 -4.98
C LYS A 206 4.69 -8.11 -3.51
N ILE A 207 3.59 -8.76 -3.17
CA ILE A 207 3.43 -9.32 -1.84
C ILE A 207 4.34 -10.55 -1.74
N GLU A 208 5.18 -10.57 -0.72
CA GLU A 208 6.13 -11.64 -0.47
C GLU A 208 5.59 -12.65 0.56
N VAL A 209 4.94 -12.16 1.60
CA VAL A 209 4.29 -13.02 2.60
C VAL A 209 2.91 -12.47 2.90
N LEU A 210 1.91 -13.36 2.86
CA LEU A 210 0.56 -13.08 3.32
C LEU A 210 0.24 -14.03 4.47
N ASN A 211 -0.10 -13.46 5.62
CA ASN A 211 -0.54 -14.18 6.80
C ASN A 211 -2.00 -13.83 7.08
N VAL A 212 -2.83 -14.86 7.23
CA VAL A 212 -4.23 -14.72 7.62
C VAL A 212 -4.41 -15.56 8.87
N THR A 213 -4.88 -14.94 9.94
CA THR A 213 -5.25 -15.60 11.20
C THR A 213 -6.64 -15.16 11.60
N SER A 214 -7.60 -16.08 11.59
CA SER A 214 -8.99 -15.82 11.93
C SER A 214 -9.57 -17.00 12.69
N SER A 215 -10.74 -16.81 13.32
CA SER A 215 -11.38 -17.91 14.06
C SER A 215 -11.64 -19.16 13.19
N PRO A 216 -12.07 -19.05 11.90
CA PRO A 216 -12.32 -20.21 11.06
C PRO A 216 -11.23 -20.50 10.01
N ALA A 217 -10.15 -19.71 9.90
CA ALA A 217 -9.05 -19.99 8.97
C ALA A 217 -7.72 -19.42 9.45
N GLN A 218 -6.65 -20.19 9.30
CA GLN A 218 -5.27 -19.73 9.51
C GLN A 218 -4.35 -20.27 8.42
N PHE A 219 -3.69 -19.39 7.68
CA PHE A 219 -2.76 -19.80 6.63
C PHE A 219 -1.70 -18.72 6.34
N VAL A 220 -0.54 -19.18 5.89
CA VAL A 220 0.57 -18.35 5.44
C VAL A 220 0.91 -18.73 4.00
N ILE A 221 1.03 -17.74 3.13
CA ILE A 221 1.37 -17.93 1.72
C ILE A 221 2.62 -17.12 1.41
N HIS A 222 3.63 -17.80 0.90
CA HIS A 222 4.82 -17.16 0.34
C HIS A 222 4.59 -16.87 -1.14
N LYS A 223 4.92 -15.66 -1.57
CA LYS A 223 4.72 -15.13 -2.93
C LYS A 223 3.29 -15.39 -3.42
N PRO A 224 2.26 -14.91 -2.68
CA PRO A 224 0.87 -15.21 -2.98
C PRO A 224 0.49 -14.88 -4.42
N ARG A 225 -0.21 -15.83 -5.04
CA ARG A 225 -0.81 -15.68 -6.36
C ARG A 225 -2.32 -15.80 -6.22
N GLY A 226 -3.03 -15.03 -7.03
CA GLY A 226 -4.49 -14.99 -6.99
C GLY A 226 -5.07 -14.60 -8.33
N TYR A 227 -6.39 -14.49 -8.37
CA TYR A 227 -7.14 -14.17 -9.58
C TYR A 227 -7.44 -12.68 -9.65
N LYS A 228 -7.41 -12.11 -10.86
CA LYS A 228 -7.70 -10.69 -11.14
C LYS A 228 -8.75 -10.59 -12.25
N GLY A 229 -9.49 -9.47 -12.29
CA GLY A 229 -10.46 -9.21 -13.36
C GLY A 229 -11.58 -10.26 -13.42
N ALA A 230 -11.98 -10.66 -14.63
CA ALA A 230 -13.06 -11.63 -14.83
C ALA A 230 -12.79 -12.98 -14.13
N SER A 231 -11.53 -13.43 -14.07
CA SER A 231 -11.13 -14.67 -13.41
C SER A 231 -11.24 -14.60 -11.88
N SER A 232 -11.40 -13.41 -11.31
CA SER A 232 -11.60 -13.25 -9.86
C SER A 232 -13.06 -13.45 -9.43
N ASN A 233 -14.02 -13.57 -10.35
CA ASN A 233 -15.43 -13.76 -10.00
C ASN A 233 -15.64 -15.05 -9.21
N PHE A 234 -16.62 -15.04 -8.30
CA PHE A 234 -17.04 -16.25 -7.62
C PHE A 234 -17.99 -17.06 -8.51
N PRO A 235 -17.97 -18.40 -8.40
CA PRO A 235 -17.07 -19.20 -7.58
C PRO A 235 -15.64 -19.22 -8.15
N LEU A 236 -14.62 -19.28 -7.28
CA LEU A 236 -13.24 -19.45 -7.74
C LEU A 236 -13.05 -20.89 -8.26
N PRO A 237 -12.13 -21.13 -9.21
CA PRO A 237 -11.85 -22.48 -9.72
C PRO A 237 -11.53 -23.48 -8.60
N ILE A 238 -11.89 -24.75 -8.77
CA ILE A 238 -11.67 -25.78 -7.72
C ILE A 238 -10.18 -25.94 -7.37
N THR A 239 -9.30 -25.75 -8.36
CA THR A 239 -7.84 -25.79 -8.23
C THR A 239 -7.27 -24.54 -7.54
N ALA A 240 -8.08 -23.53 -7.22
CA ALA A 240 -7.62 -22.35 -6.50
C ALA A 240 -6.97 -22.76 -5.16
N GLY A 241 -5.76 -22.25 -4.92
CA GLY A 241 -4.95 -22.60 -3.74
C GLY A 241 -4.12 -23.88 -3.89
N THR A 242 -4.17 -24.58 -5.03
CA THR A 242 -3.28 -25.70 -5.36
C THR A 242 -2.17 -25.29 -6.32
N THR A 243 -1.21 -26.18 -6.56
CA THR A 243 -0.17 -26.01 -7.58
C THR A 243 -0.71 -26.07 -9.02
N GLU A 244 -1.94 -26.54 -9.22
CA GLU A 244 -2.59 -26.69 -10.53
C GLU A 244 -3.42 -25.45 -10.90
N ALA A 245 -3.44 -24.42 -10.04
CA ALA A 245 -4.17 -23.17 -10.30
C ALA A 245 -3.62 -22.43 -11.52
N THR A 246 -4.37 -22.43 -12.62
CA THR A 246 -4.09 -21.63 -13.82
C THR A 246 -4.62 -20.20 -13.66
N ASP A 247 -4.19 -19.31 -14.55
CA ASP A 247 -4.66 -17.91 -14.64
C ASP A 247 -4.43 -17.04 -13.39
N THR A 248 -3.62 -17.52 -12.45
CA THR A 248 -3.20 -16.76 -11.28
C THR A 248 -2.11 -15.76 -11.63
N LYS A 249 -2.17 -14.58 -11.02
CA LYS A 249 -1.15 -13.52 -11.09
C LYS A 249 -0.56 -13.29 -9.71
N SER A 250 0.70 -12.84 -9.65
CA SER A 250 1.30 -12.40 -8.40
C SER A 250 0.49 -11.25 -7.80
N ALA A 251 0.29 -11.28 -6.49
CA ALA A 251 -0.28 -10.15 -5.78
C ALA A 251 0.73 -9.01 -5.78
N THR A 252 0.31 -7.84 -6.27
CA THR A 252 1.16 -6.65 -6.42
C THR A 252 0.37 -5.47 -5.90
N ILE A 253 1.03 -4.61 -5.11
CA ILE A 253 0.49 -3.36 -4.63
C ILE A 253 1.00 -2.25 -5.54
N LYS A 254 0.10 -1.67 -6.34
CA LYS A 254 0.39 -0.45 -7.10
C LYS A 254 0.30 0.73 -6.16
N TYR A 255 1.44 1.31 -5.85
CA TYR A 255 1.56 2.42 -4.95
C TYR A 255 1.71 3.72 -5.74
N HIS A 256 0.88 4.71 -5.42
CA HIS A 256 0.87 6.04 -6.01
C HIS A 256 0.70 7.09 -4.93
N GLU A 257 1.45 8.18 -5.00
CA GLU A 257 1.23 9.31 -4.08
C GLU A 257 1.55 10.64 -4.72
N TRP A 258 0.69 11.60 -4.39
CA TRP A 258 0.89 13.00 -4.70
C TRP A 258 1.21 13.73 -3.43
N GLN A 259 2.17 14.63 -3.51
CA GLN A 259 2.56 15.50 -2.42
C GLN A 259 2.68 16.93 -2.88
N VAL A 260 2.23 17.82 -2.02
CA VAL A 260 2.34 19.27 -2.17
C VAL A 260 2.76 19.82 -0.83
N GLY A 261 3.80 20.63 -0.80
CA GLY A 261 4.33 21.22 0.42
C GLY A 261 4.48 22.72 0.28
N LEU A 262 4.33 23.42 1.40
CA LEU A 262 4.68 24.83 1.54
C LEU A 262 5.42 25.00 2.87
N ALA A 263 6.61 25.58 2.86
CA ALA A 263 7.41 25.77 4.06
C ALA A 263 8.03 27.15 4.14
N LEU A 264 8.18 27.62 5.38
CA LEU A 264 8.94 28.81 5.73
C LEU A 264 10.22 28.37 6.44
N SER A 265 11.36 28.79 5.92
CA SER A 265 12.67 28.55 6.54
C SER A 265 13.34 29.85 6.96
N TYR A 266 14.28 29.74 7.90
CA TYR A 266 15.12 30.86 8.33
C TYR A 266 16.57 30.43 8.45
N ARG A 267 17.50 31.18 7.88
CA ARG A 267 18.94 30.84 7.93
C ARG A 267 19.60 31.38 9.20
N LEU A 268 20.15 30.47 9.99
CA LEU A 268 20.99 30.73 11.17
C LEU A 268 22.41 30.23 10.89
N ASN A 269 23.18 30.96 10.09
CA ASN A 269 24.52 30.58 9.67
C ASN A 269 24.52 29.19 8.97
N MET A 270 25.03 28.13 9.63
CA MET A 270 25.05 26.75 9.10
C MET A 270 23.76 25.96 9.34
N LEU A 271 22.86 26.45 10.19
CA LEU A 271 21.60 25.77 10.54
C LEU A 271 20.43 26.48 9.89
N VAL A 272 19.56 25.74 9.20
CA VAL A 272 18.35 26.26 8.56
C VAL A 272 17.14 25.51 9.10
N PRO A 273 16.53 25.95 10.22
CA PRO A 273 15.24 25.43 10.65
C PRO A 273 14.13 25.82 9.67
N TYR A 274 13.11 24.97 9.56
CA TYR A 274 11.90 25.28 8.82
C TYR A 274 10.65 24.65 9.44
N ILE A 275 9.51 25.25 9.11
CA ILE A 275 8.18 24.73 9.40
C ILE A 275 7.35 24.79 8.13
N GLY A 276 6.56 23.76 7.87
CA GLY A 276 5.75 23.67 6.67
C GLY A 276 4.41 22.98 6.88
N VAL A 277 3.55 23.16 5.90
CA VAL A 277 2.29 22.45 5.75
C VAL A 277 2.37 21.60 4.50
N ASN A 278 2.00 20.34 4.64
CA ASN A 278 2.08 19.37 3.56
C ASN A 278 0.71 18.75 3.33
N TRP A 279 0.36 18.56 2.07
CA TRP A 279 -0.74 17.73 1.62
C TRP A 279 -0.17 16.50 0.91
N SER A 280 -0.52 15.30 1.38
CA SER A 280 -0.15 14.04 0.75
C SER A 280 -1.38 13.17 0.47
N ARG A 281 -1.40 12.46 -0.65
CA ARG A 281 -2.47 11.50 -0.92
C ARG A 281 -1.94 10.21 -1.51
N ALA A 282 -1.71 9.25 -0.61
CA ALA A 282 -1.36 7.90 -0.97
C ALA A 282 -2.54 7.07 -1.47
N THR A 283 -2.29 6.23 -2.46
CA THR A 283 -3.17 5.17 -2.93
C THR A 283 -2.37 3.88 -3.06
N PHE A 284 -2.91 2.80 -2.51
CA PHE A 284 -2.40 1.44 -2.64
C PHE A 284 -3.47 0.60 -3.33
N ASP A 285 -3.18 0.10 -4.51
CA ASP A 285 -4.15 -0.63 -5.33
C ASP A 285 -3.63 -2.03 -5.66
N ALA A 286 -4.35 -3.06 -5.21
CA ALA A 286 -4.03 -4.46 -5.48
C ALA A 286 -4.80 -5.04 -6.68
N ASP A 287 -5.46 -4.19 -7.47
CA ASP A 287 -6.38 -4.57 -8.56
C ASP A 287 -7.47 -5.54 -8.09
N THR A 288 -7.90 -5.45 -6.82
CA THR A 288 -8.92 -6.32 -6.24
C THR A 288 -8.57 -7.82 -6.37
N ILE A 289 -7.28 -8.17 -6.26
CA ILE A 289 -6.85 -9.56 -6.38
C ILE A 289 -7.50 -10.45 -5.30
N ARG A 290 -7.99 -11.62 -5.70
CA ARG A 290 -8.54 -12.64 -4.80
C ARG A 290 -7.60 -13.82 -4.67
N ILE A 291 -7.18 -14.10 -3.45
CA ILE A 291 -6.23 -15.16 -3.12
C ILE A 291 -7.00 -16.23 -2.34
N ALA A 292 -6.97 -17.47 -2.81
CA ALA A 292 -7.59 -18.59 -2.12
C ALA A 292 -6.65 -19.15 -1.04
N GLN A 293 -7.23 -19.70 0.02
CA GLN A 293 -6.50 -20.48 1.01
C GLN A 293 -5.78 -21.66 0.35
N PRO A 294 -4.53 -21.96 0.76
CA PRO A 294 -3.81 -23.13 0.26
C PRO A 294 -4.57 -24.43 0.53
N LYS A 295 -4.59 -25.30 -0.47
CA LYS A 295 -5.21 -26.63 -0.39
C LYS A 295 -4.14 -27.72 -0.43
N LEU A 296 -4.42 -28.83 0.26
CA LEU A 296 -3.60 -30.02 0.24
C LEU A 296 -3.77 -30.77 -1.08
N LYS A 297 -2.68 -31.38 -1.56
CA LYS A 297 -2.69 -32.22 -2.78
C LYS A 297 -3.42 -33.54 -2.56
N SER A 298 -3.41 -34.06 -1.33
CA SER A 298 -4.12 -35.26 -0.90
C SER A 298 -4.74 -34.96 0.46
N GLU A 299 -5.96 -35.41 0.67
CA GLU A 299 -6.67 -35.20 1.93
C GLU A 299 -5.94 -35.88 3.10
N ILE A 300 -5.92 -35.20 4.24
CA ILE A 300 -5.47 -35.78 5.50
C ILE A 300 -6.67 -35.75 6.43
N LEU A 301 -7.06 -36.90 6.97
CA LEU A 301 -8.26 -37.05 7.79
C LEU A 301 -9.56 -36.61 7.07
N ASN A 302 -9.66 -36.87 5.75
CA ASN A 302 -10.77 -36.44 4.87
C ASN A 302 -10.92 -34.92 4.72
N ILE A 303 -9.85 -34.16 4.99
CA ILE A 303 -9.85 -32.70 4.89
C ILE A 303 -8.79 -32.25 3.89
N THR A 304 -9.18 -31.32 3.01
CA THR A 304 -8.37 -30.83 1.88
C THR A 304 -7.77 -29.44 2.14
N THR A 305 -8.02 -28.82 3.30
CA THR A 305 -7.56 -27.46 3.64
C THR A 305 -6.59 -27.46 4.82
N TRP A 306 -5.58 -26.59 4.78
CA TRP A 306 -4.69 -26.35 5.94
C TRP A 306 -5.48 -25.63 7.04
N ASN A 307 -5.73 -26.32 8.15
CA ASN A 307 -6.41 -25.82 9.36
C ASN A 307 -7.95 -25.66 9.21
N PRO A 308 -8.72 -26.76 9.24
CA PRO A 308 -10.18 -26.75 9.19
C PRO A 308 -10.76 -26.41 10.55
N SER A 309 -10.75 -25.13 10.93
CA SER A 309 -11.51 -24.70 12.09
C SER A 309 -13.00 -24.68 11.74
N LEU A 310 -13.69 -25.78 12.02
CA LEU A 310 -15.08 -25.82 12.53
C LEU A 310 -15.64 -27.26 12.72
N LEU A 311 -14.90 -28.16 13.39
CA LEU A 311 -15.56 -29.33 14.00
C LEU A 311 -16.34 -28.89 15.26
N GLY A 312 -17.49 -28.26 15.05
CA GLY A 312 -18.46 -27.95 16.10
C GLY A 312 -19.21 -29.21 16.52
N SER A 313 -18.98 -29.67 17.76
CA SER A 313 -19.71 -30.72 18.49
C SER A 313 -19.95 -32.08 17.79
N THR A 314 -19.26 -32.41 16.70
CA THR A 314 -19.44 -33.72 16.07
C THR A 314 -18.90 -34.82 16.98
N THR A 315 -19.76 -35.74 17.41
CA THR A 315 -19.39 -36.85 18.29
C THR A 315 -18.89 -38.07 17.50
N THR A 316 -18.95 -38.02 16.15
CA THR A 316 -18.49 -39.08 15.24
C THR A 316 -17.97 -38.45 13.94
N LEU A 317 -16.68 -38.65 13.63
CA LEU A 317 -16.10 -38.31 12.31
C LEU A 317 -16.91 -38.99 11.18
N PRO A 318 -17.03 -38.37 10.00
CA PRO A 318 -17.82 -38.90 8.87
C PRO A 318 -17.14 -40.14 8.28
N ASN A 319 -17.30 -41.29 8.94
CA ASN A 319 -16.91 -42.61 8.46
C ASN A 319 -18.06 -43.62 8.49
N ASN A 320 -19.30 -43.16 8.76
CA ASN A 320 -20.50 -44.00 8.68
C ASN A 320 -21.34 -43.59 7.46
N GLY A 321 -21.66 -44.58 6.63
CA GLY A 321 -22.36 -44.42 5.35
C GLY A 321 -23.55 -43.47 5.42
N GLY A 322 -23.51 -42.43 4.59
CA GLY A 322 -24.60 -41.47 4.41
C GLY A 322 -24.47 -40.14 5.17
N LYS A 323 -23.36 -39.86 5.85
CA LYS A 323 -23.14 -38.55 6.50
C LYS A 323 -22.28 -37.60 5.66
N ASP A 324 -22.67 -36.34 5.75
CA ASP A 324 -22.10 -35.16 5.12
C ASP A 324 -20.63 -34.94 5.50
N VAL A 325 -19.73 -34.99 4.50
CA VAL A 325 -18.28 -34.90 4.71
C VAL A 325 -17.79 -33.45 4.73
N LEU A 326 -18.59 -32.50 4.21
CA LEU A 326 -18.12 -31.14 3.90
C LEU A 326 -18.79 -30.02 4.68
N SER A 327 -19.90 -30.27 5.40
CA SER A 327 -20.62 -29.21 6.13
C SER A 327 -19.88 -28.68 7.35
N ASP A 328 -19.16 -29.56 8.06
CA ASP A 328 -18.42 -29.23 9.28
C ASP A 328 -17.03 -28.60 8.98
N VAL A 329 -16.73 -28.28 7.73
CA VAL A 329 -15.42 -27.74 7.34
C VAL A 329 -15.58 -26.52 6.43
N LEU A 330 -14.77 -25.49 6.68
CA LEU A 330 -14.64 -24.35 5.76
C LEU A 330 -14.00 -24.83 4.44
N GLN A 331 -14.79 -24.87 3.36
CA GLN A 331 -14.38 -25.47 2.09
C GLN A 331 -13.60 -24.51 1.20
N ILE A 332 -14.05 -23.25 1.14
CA ILE A 332 -13.47 -22.22 0.28
C ILE A 332 -13.29 -20.98 1.13
N ALA A 333 -12.05 -20.69 1.56
CA ALA A 333 -11.71 -19.39 2.09
C ALA A 333 -10.92 -18.61 1.03
N SER A 334 -11.28 -17.35 0.84
CA SER A 334 -10.51 -16.45 -0.03
C SER A 334 -10.50 -15.05 0.53
N ILE A 335 -9.43 -14.34 0.26
CA ILE A 335 -9.21 -12.97 0.70
C ILE A 335 -9.08 -12.07 -0.51
N GLN A 336 -9.73 -10.90 -0.45
CA GLN A 336 -9.66 -9.89 -1.50
C GLN A 336 -8.87 -8.68 -1.01
N ILE A 337 -7.68 -8.49 -1.57
CA ILE A 337 -6.89 -7.31 -1.21
C ILE A 337 -7.51 -6.10 -1.92
N ASN A 338 -8.11 -5.22 -1.11
CA ASN A 338 -8.86 -4.07 -1.58
C ASN A 338 -7.94 -2.89 -1.90
N LYS A 339 -8.46 -1.94 -2.68
CA LYS A 339 -7.84 -0.63 -2.83
C LYS A 339 -7.90 0.13 -1.51
N MET A 340 -6.83 0.83 -1.18
CA MET A 340 -6.68 1.58 0.06
C MET A 340 -6.18 2.99 -0.26
N LYS A 341 -6.66 3.99 0.48
CA LYS A 341 -6.26 5.40 0.31
C LYS A 341 -5.90 6.00 1.66
N SER A 342 -4.96 6.95 1.68
CA SER A 342 -4.68 7.70 2.91
C SER A 342 -5.94 8.37 3.45
N ARG A 343 -6.18 8.26 4.77
CA ARG A 343 -7.34 8.88 5.42
C ARG A 343 -7.11 10.37 5.70
N LYS A 344 -5.89 10.76 6.03
CA LYS A 344 -5.50 12.14 6.31
C LYS A 344 -4.53 12.59 5.23
N ALA A 345 -4.77 13.78 4.70
CA ALA A 345 -3.95 14.33 3.63
C ALA A 345 -3.12 15.52 4.10
N CYS A 346 -3.66 16.40 4.95
CA CYS A 346 -2.95 17.58 5.43
C CYS A 346 -2.21 17.33 6.74
N GLY A 347 -0.98 17.81 6.84
CA GLY A 347 -0.15 17.72 8.03
C GLY A 347 0.86 18.86 8.14
N VAL A 348 1.66 18.81 9.20
CA VAL A 348 2.69 19.81 9.50
C VAL A 348 4.04 19.12 9.46
N ALA A 349 5.01 19.75 8.81
CA ALA A 349 6.40 19.32 8.81
C ALA A 349 7.25 20.30 9.62
N VAL A 350 8.18 19.75 10.38
CA VAL A 350 9.23 20.51 11.05
C VAL A 350 10.55 19.83 10.79
N GLY A 351 11.57 20.61 10.48
CA GLY A 351 12.87 20.06 10.17
C GLY A 351 13.97 21.09 10.29
N ALA A 352 15.18 20.61 10.11
CA ALA A 352 16.35 21.45 10.03
C ALA A 352 17.33 20.89 9.01
N THR A 353 17.93 21.79 8.25
CA THR A 353 19.03 21.49 7.33
C THR A 353 20.32 22.05 7.90
N LEU A 354 21.35 21.21 8.00
CA LEU A 354 22.73 21.62 8.25
C LEU A 354 23.43 21.77 6.91
N ILE A 355 24.10 22.91 6.70
CA ILE A 355 24.80 23.25 5.47
C ILE A 355 26.23 23.66 5.81
N ASP A 356 27.19 23.13 5.06
CA ASP A 356 28.58 23.56 5.11
C ASP A 356 29.01 24.13 3.76
N ALA A 357 29.13 25.46 3.72
CA ALA A 357 29.74 26.26 2.65
C ALA A 357 29.53 25.70 1.23
N ASP A 358 28.27 25.40 0.92
CA ASP A 358 27.79 24.94 -0.39
C ASP A 358 28.33 23.59 -0.90
N LYS A 359 29.01 22.80 -0.07
CA LYS A 359 29.56 21.49 -0.47
C LYS A 359 28.63 20.33 -0.21
N TRP A 360 28.03 20.32 0.98
CA TRP A 360 27.15 19.25 1.41
C TRP A 360 26.06 19.79 2.33
N SER A 361 24.94 19.07 2.39
CA SER A 361 23.92 19.32 3.40
C SER A 361 23.27 18.04 3.90
N ILE A 362 22.84 18.08 5.16
CA ILE A 362 22.07 17.01 5.80
C ILE A 362 20.78 17.61 6.33
N THR A 363 19.66 16.96 6.02
CA THR A 363 18.32 17.41 6.36
C THR A 363 17.60 16.33 7.14
N GLY A 364 17.12 16.69 8.32
CA GLY A 364 16.19 15.87 9.09
C GLY A 364 14.82 16.52 9.12
N GLU A 365 13.78 15.77 8.79
CA GLU A 365 12.38 16.22 8.86
C GLU A 365 11.52 15.24 9.66
N ALA A 366 10.65 15.79 10.51
CA ALA A 366 9.54 15.06 11.10
C ALA A 366 8.22 15.58 10.53
N ARG A 367 7.39 14.67 10.01
CA ARG A 367 6.05 14.96 9.54
C ARG A 367 5.04 14.48 10.58
N LEU A 368 4.13 15.38 10.92
CA LEU A 368 3.16 15.23 11.98
C LEU A 368 1.74 15.38 11.40
N ILE A 369 0.78 14.73 12.05
CA ILE A 369 -0.67 14.84 11.80
C ILE A 369 -1.17 14.08 10.56
N ASN A 370 -0.60 14.31 9.36
CA ASN A 370 -1.00 13.59 8.14
C ASN A 370 -0.54 12.13 8.20
N GLU A 371 0.74 11.95 8.49
CA GLU A 371 1.45 10.70 8.46
C GLU A 371 2.50 10.79 9.57
N ARG A 372 2.55 9.81 10.46
CA ARG A 372 3.63 9.76 11.45
C ARG A 372 4.87 9.31 10.69
N ALA A 373 5.68 10.24 10.21
CA ALA A 373 6.80 9.92 9.35
C ALA A 373 8.05 10.69 9.76
N ALA A 374 9.20 10.05 9.59
CA ALA A 374 10.50 10.66 9.78
C ALA A 374 11.32 10.48 8.51
N HIS A 375 12.03 11.54 8.14
CA HIS A 375 12.76 11.63 6.90
C HIS A 375 14.19 12.12 7.15
N MET A 376 15.14 11.53 6.43
CA MET A 376 16.52 11.98 6.42
C MET A 376 17.08 12.01 4.99
N ASN A 377 17.65 13.15 4.60
CA ASN A 377 18.33 13.34 3.31
C ASN A 377 19.76 13.83 3.55
N ALA A 378 20.69 13.34 2.75
CA ALA A 378 22.05 13.87 2.68
C ALA A 378 22.43 14.07 1.20
N GLN A 379 22.90 15.26 0.85
CA GLN A 379 23.23 15.60 -0.53
C GLN A 379 24.61 16.25 -0.65
N PHE A 380 25.26 15.98 -1.77
CA PHE A 380 26.47 16.64 -2.23
C PHE A 380 26.12 17.54 -3.42
N ARG A 381 26.79 18.69 -3.49
CA ARG A 381 26.59 19.67 -4.57
C ARG A 381 27.83 19.69 -5.46
N PHE A 382 27.62 19.78 -6.77
CA PHE A 382 28.69 19.75 -7.79
C PHE A 382 28.63 20.96 -8.71
#